data_AF-A0AAX3WU51-F1
#
_entry.id   AF-A0AAX3WU51-F1
#
_cell.length_a   1.000
_cell.length_b   1.000
_cell.length_c   1.000
_cell.angle_alpha   90.00
_cell.angle_beta   90.00
_cell.angle_gamma   90.00
#
_symmetry.space_group_name_H-M   'P 1'
#
loop_
_entity.id
_entity.type
_entity.pdbx_description
1 polymer ?
#
loop_
_entity_poly.entity_id
_entity_poly.type
_entity_poly.pdbx_seq_one_letter_code
_entity_poly.pdbx_strand_id
1 'polypeptide(L)'
;MNPQVMGKLKKQLEQELQEIEKRLDESERPQATELSNYDNHPADNASDLTDQLTEMAIDEHRGDDAEEIKRALQAMEEGTYGKCAVCGEEIPIDRLEAMPKALTCVEHAEQKADDLRPVEEDVLSANSKSDDFLELEEFGSSDTPQDKSL
;
A
#
# COMPACT_ATOMS: atom_id res chain seq x y z
N MET A 1 4.77 27.43 7.14
CA MET A 1 4.82 26.21 7.98
C MET A 1 5.42 26.55 9.34
N ASN A 2 4.90 26.01 10.45
CA ASN A 2 5.40 26.31 11.79
C ASN A 2 6.74 25.58 12.03
N PRO A 3 7.85 26.27 12.36
CA PRO A 3 9.17 25.66 12.51
C PRO A 3 9.22 24.55 13.58
N GLN A 4 8.35 24.61 14.59
CA GLN A 4 8.29 23.59 15.64
C GLN A 4 7.66 22.26 15.15
N VAL A 5 6.65 22.35 14.28
CA VAL A 5 5.99 21.16 13.69
C VAL A 5 6.95 20.47 12.72
N MET A 6 7.66 21.24 11.91
CA MET A 6 8.68 20.73 10.99
C MET A 6 9.79 19.93 11.69
N GLY A 7 10.31 20.47 12.80
CA GLY A 7 11.35 19.77 13.56
C GLY A 7 10.85 18.45 14.17
N LYS A 8 9.57 18.38 14.57
CA LYS A 8 8.95 17.15 15.07
C LYS A 8 8.83 16.10 13.95
N LEU A 9 8.28 16.49 12.80
CA LEU A 9 8.11 15.59 11.65
C LEU A 9 9.46 15.09 11.12
N LYS A 10 10.46 15.97 11.01
CA LYS A 10 11.83 15.58 10.61
C LYS A 10 12.39 14.50 11.52
N LYS A 11 12.29 14.70 12.84
CA LYS A 11 12.78 13.71 13.81
C LYS A 11 12.03 12.38 13.72
N GLN A 12 10.72 12.41 13.46
CA GLN A 12 9.93 11.19 13.28
C GLN A 12 10.41 10.40 12.05
N LEU A 13 10.58 11.09 10.92
CA LEU A 13 11.10 10.49 9.68
C LEU A 13 12.51 9.93 9.83
N GLU A 14 13.40 10.63 10.54
CA GLU A 14 14.76 10.12 10.81
C GLU A 14 14.76 8.85 11.66
N GLN A 15 13.87 8.77 12.65
CA GLN A 15 13.72 7.58 13.49
C GLN A 15 13.16 6.39 12.70
N GLU A 16 12.14 6.65 11.88
CA GLU A 16 11.52 5.65 11.02
C GLU A 16 12.51 5.10 9.99
N LEU A 17 13.30 5.98 9.35
CA LEU A 17 14.35 5.58 8.41
C LEU A 17 15.39 4.66 9.07
N GLN A 18 15.86 5.03 10.27
CA GLN A 18 16.82 4.21 11.01
C GLN A 18 16.25 2.83 11.39
N GLU A 19 14.96 2.76 11.74
CA GLU A 19 14.30 1.50 12.05
C GLU A 19 14.19 0.61 10.80
N ILE A 20 13.80 1.18 9.66
CA ILE A 20 13.71 0.47 8.39
C ILE A 20 15.09 -0.05 7.95
N GLU A 21 16.12 0.79 7.99
CA GLU A 21 17.49 0.40 7.63
C GLU A 21 18.01 -0.73 8.52
N LYS A 22 17.72 -0.69 9.83
CA LYS A 22 18.08 -1.76 10.75
C LYS A 22 17.37 -3.07 10.42
N ARG A 23 16.08 -3.02 10.05
CA ARG A 23 15.30 -4.20 9.69
C ARG A 23 15.77 -4.84 8.39
N LEU A 24 16.12 -4.02 7.40
CA LEU A 24 16.72 -4.50 6.15
C LEU A 24 18.08 -5.17 6.39
N ASP A 25 18.96 -4.58 7.21
CA ASP A 25 20.25 -5.20 7.59
C ASP A 25 20.07 -6.52 8.36
N GLU A 26 19.02 -6.63 9.18
CA GLU A 26 18.68 -7.87 9.89
C GLU A 26 18.17 -8.96 8.94
N SER A 27 17.43 -8.60 7.88
CA SER A 27 16.91 -9.53 6.87
C SER A 27 17.99 -10.02 5.90
N GLU A 28 18.89 -9.13 5.48
CA GLU A 28 20.03 -9.47 4.60
C GLU A 28 21.03 -10.41 5.25
N ARG A 29 21.07 -10.48 6.59
CA ARG A 29 21.83 -11.52 7.30
C ARG A 29 21.08 -12.83 7.07
N PRO A 30 21.58 -13.72 6.20
CA PRO A 30 20.88 -14.97 5.95
C PRO A 30 20.68 -15.65 7.30
N GLN A 31 19.44 -16.03 7.60
CA GLN A 31 19.19 -17.08 8.58
C GLN A 31 19.88 -18.33 8.05
N ALA A 32 21.18 -18.44 8.33
CA ALA A 32 22.00 -19.58 8.04
C ALA A 32 21.57 -20.70 8.98
N THR A 33 20.37 -21.21 8.77
CA THR A 33 19.95 -22.48 9.30
C THR A 33 20.21 -23.50 8.21
N GLU A 34 21.49 -23.88 8.13
CA GLU A 34 22.01 -25.09 7.48
C GLU A 34 21.33 -26.41 7.97
N LEU A 35 20.21 -26.30 8.69
CA LEU A 35 19.38 -27.36 9.25
C LEU A 35 18.04 -27.53 8.50
N SER A 36 17.55 -26.54 7.73
CA SER A 36 16.26 -26.62 7.01
C SER A 36 16.33 -27.54 5.77
N ASN A 37 17.50 -27.70 5.16
CA ASN A 37 17.63 -28.44 3.90
C ASN A 37 17.73 -29.97 4.07
N TYR A 38 17.72 -30.50 5.29
CA TYR A 38 18.03 -31.92 5.52
C TYR A 38 16.79 -32.84 5.61
N ASP A 39 15.58 -32.30 5.80
CA ASP A 39 14.35 -33.12 5.92
C ASP A 39 13.05 -32.32 5.62
N ASN A 40 12.88 -31.81 4.38
CA ASN A 40 11.63 -31.13 3.98
C ASN A 40 10.70 -32.07 3.23
N HIS A 41 9.51 -32.35 3.78
CA HIS A 41 8.44 -33.04 3.06
C HIS A 41 7.93 -32.13 1.91
N PRO A 42 7.49 -32.65 0.75
CA PRO A 42 7.02 -31.82 -0.38
C PRO A 42 5.92 -30.79 -0.05
N ALA A 43 5.16 -30.98 1.02
CA ALA A 43 4.15 -30.02 1.49
C ALA A 43 4.77 -28.86 2.30
N ASP A 44 5.87 -29.10 3.02
CA ASP A 44 6.58 -28.08 3.81
C ASP A 44 7.31 -27.10 2.87
N ASN A 45 7.84 -27.59 1.74
CA ASN A 45 8.49 -26.77 0.72
C ASN A 45 7.59 -25.67 0.12
N ALA A 46 6.27 -25.89 0.05
CA ALA A 46 5.34 -24.88 -0.47
C ALA A 46 5.08 -23.76 0.55
N SER A 47 5.02 -24.10 1.85
CA SER A 47 4.84 -23.13 2.93
C SER A 47 6.11 -22.30 3.11
N ASP A 48 7.28 -22.95 3.15
CA ASP A 48 8.58 -22.28 3.25
C ASP A 48 8.81 -21.29 2.10
N LEU A 49 8.46 -21.68 0.88
CA LEU A 49 8.56 -20.79 -0.28
C LEU A 49 7.62 -19.59 -0.17
N THR A 50 6.39 -19.81 0.30
CA THR A 50 5.42 -18.72 0.50
C THR A 50 5.96 -17.72 1.53
N ASP A 51 6.47 -18.20 2.67
CA ASP A 51 7.04 -17.36 3.71
C ASP A 51 8.23 -16.54 3.19
N GLN A 52 9.14 -17.16 2.44
CA GLN A 52 10.26 -16.47 1.80
C GLN A 52 9.79 -15.38 0.83
N LEU A 53 8.83 -15.68 -0.04
CA LEU A 53 8.30 -14.70 -0.98
C LEU A 53 7.60 -13.55 -0.26
N THR A 54 6.90 -13.82 0.84
CA THR A 54 6.27 -12.77 1.64
C THR A 54 7.30 -11.86 2.31
N GLU A 55 8.38 -12.40 2.88
CA GLU A 55 9.41 -11.54 3.49
C GLU A 55 10.14 -10.71 2.43
N MET A 56 10.44 -11.29 1.26
CA MET A 56 11.03 -10.55 0.13
C MET A 56 10.15 -9.37 -0.30
N ALA A 57 8.83 -9.57 -0.42
CA ALA A 57 7.90 -8.50 -0.79
C ALA A 57 7.81 -7.42 0.30
N ILE A 58 7.87 -7.81 1.58
CA ILE A 58 7.89 -6.86 2.70
C ILE A 58 9.19 -6.03 2.68
N ASP A 59 10.34 -6.65 2.39
CA ASP A 59 11.62 -5.95 2.30
C ASP A 59 11.68 -4.99 1.10
N GLU A 60 11.12 -5.36 -0.04
CA GLU A 60 10.96 -4.46 -1.19
C GLU A 60 10.14 -3.22 -0.80
N HIS A 61 8.99 -3.42 -0.15
CA HIS A 61 8.16 -2.32 0.34
C HIS A 61 8.89 -1.42 1.37
N ARG A 62 9.66 -2.03 2.29
CA ARG A 62 10.51 -1.29 3.24
C ARG A 62 11.55 -0.44 2.51
N GLY A 63 12.15 -0.96 1.44
CA GLY A 63 13.09 -0.23 0.59
C GLY A 63 12.46 0.99 -0.08
N ASP A 64 11.28 0.82 -0.67
CA ASP A 64 10.52 1.91 -1.27
C ASP A 64 10.15 2.98 -0.24
N ASP A 65 9.67 2.56 0.93
CA ASP A 65 9.36 3.45 2.05
C ASP A 65 10.57 4.28 2.50
N ALA A 66 11.75 3.65 2.61
CA ALA A 66 12.99 4.33 2.97
C ALA A 66 13.36 5.40 1.93
N GLU A 67 13.20 5.11 0.64
CA GLU A 67 13.46 6.08 -0.43
C GLU A 67 12.46 7.26 -0.40
N GLU A 68 11.18 7.02 -0.11
CA GLU A 68 10.20 8.08 0.08
C GLU A 68 10.57 8.99 1.27
N ILE A 69 10.97 8.40 2.40
CA ILE A 69 11.41 9.14 3.58
C ILE A 69 12.65 9.99 3.29
N LYS A 70 13.66 9.44 2.59
CA LYS A 70 14.86 10.19 2.20
C LYS A 70 14.50 11.39 1.32
N ARG A 71 13.59 11.22 0.35
CA ARG A 71 13.12 12.32 -0.49
C ARG A 71 12.38 13.38 0.32
N ALA A 72 11.55 12.97 1.29
CA ALA A 72 10.86 13.88 2.18
C ALA A 72 11.85 14.71 3.03
N LEU A 73 12.85 14.06 3.61
CA LEU A 73 13.92 14.72 4.37
C LEU A 73 14.72 15.70 3.50
N GLN A 74 15.05 15.32 2.26
CA GLN A 74 15.72 16.20 1.31
C GLN A 74 14.86 17.44 0.98
N ALA A 75 13.56 17.26 0.73
CA ALA A 75 12.65 18.38 0.49
C ALA A 75 12.54 19.32 1.71
N MET A 76 12.67 18.78 2.93
CA MET A 76 12.73 19.61 4.15
C MET A 76 14.01 20.45 4.21
N GLU A 77 15.14 19.93 3.71
CA GLU A 77 16.43 20.64 3.66
C GLU A 77 16.47 21.71 2.57
N GLU A 78 15.87 21.43 1.42
CA GLU A 78 15.73 22.36 0.31
C GLU A 78 14.65 23.44 0.56
N GLY A 79 13.80 23.25 1.57
CA GLY A 79 12.70 24.16 1.90
C GLY A 79 11.51 24.06 0.93
N THR A 80 11.44 22.99 0.13
CA THR A 80 10.34 22.69 -0.80
C THR A 80 9.23 21.84 -0.16
N TYR A 81 9.48 21.31 1.04
CA TYR A 81 8.51 20.51 1.80
C TYR A 81 7.19 21.24 2.07
N GLY A 82 6.09 20.51 1.95
CA GLY A 82 4.73 21.06 2.06
C GLY A 82 4.20 21.65 0.75
N LYS A 83 4.93 21.50 -0.37
CA LYS A 83 4.42 21.77 -1.71
C LYS A 83 4.40 20.49 -2.54
N CYS A 84 3.37 20.31 -3.34
CA CYS A 84 3.26 19.16 -4.22
C CYS A 84 4.35 19.20 -5.30
N ALA A 85 5.09 18.12 -5.45
CA ALA A 85 6.14 17.99 -6.47
C ALA A 85 5.61 18.03 -7.93
N VAL A 86 4.31 17.82 -8.14
CA VAL A 86 3.68 17.78 -9.48
C VAL A 86 3.03 19.12 -9.84
N CYS A 87 2.08 19.61 -9.03
CA CYS A 87 1.36 20.86 -9.32
C CYS A 87 1.93 22.09 -8.62
N GLY A 88 2.82 21.94 -7.63
CA GLY A 88 3.37 23.05 -6.85
C GLY A 88 2.42 23.65 -5.81
N GLU A 89 1.20 23.12 -5.68
CA GLU A 89 0.22 23.58 -4.67
C GLU A 89 0.62 23.20 -3.25
N GLU A 90 0.11 23.94 -2.26
CA GLU A 90 0.39 23.66 -0.86
C GLU A 90 -0.33 22.37 -0.41
N ILE A 91 0.42 21.49 0.26
CA ILE A 91 -0.12 20.26 0.82
C ILE A 91 -0.75 20.58 2.18
N PRO A 92 -2.00 20.16 2.45
CA PRO A 92 -2.65 20.39 3.74
C PRO A 92 -1.82 19.86 4.91
N ILE A 93 -1.74 20.64 6.00
CA ILE A 93 -0.96 20.27 7.18
C ILE A 93 -1.49 18.96 7.79
N ASP A 94 -2.81 18.78 7.86
CA ASP A 94 -3.44 17.56 8.38
C ASP A 94 -2.96 16.30 7.63
N ARG A 95 -2.70 16.41 6.33
CA ARG A 95 -2.14 15.32 5.51
C ARG A 95 -0.68 15.06 5.86
N LEU A 96 0.13 16.10 6.08
CA LEU A 96 1.54 15.95 6.45
C LEU A 96 1.71 15.43 7.88
N GLU A 97 0.76 15.72 8.78
CA GLU A 97 0.72 15.14 10.12
C GLU A 97 0.32 13.66 10.09
N ALA A 98 -0.58 13.25 9.19
CA ALA A 98 -0.97 11.86 9.00
C ALA A 98 0.08 11.04 8.20
N MET A 99 0.67 11.64 7.17
CA MET A 99 1.62 11.02 6.24
C MET A 99 2.82 11.95 6.01
N PRO A 100 3.81 11.95 6.91
CA PRO A 100 4.94 12.88 6.85
C PRO A 100 5.86 12.68 5.65
N LYS A 101 5.89 11.48 5.07
CA LYS A 101 6.67 11.17 3.86
C LYS A 101 6.05 11.67 2.55
N ALA A 102 4.80 12.20 2.58
CA ALA A 102 4.09 12.60 1.37
C ALA A 102 4.69 13.86 0.72
N LEU A 103 5.02 13.75 -0.58
CA LEU A 103 5.51 14.85 -1.42
C LEU A 103 4.52 15.31 -2.49
N THR A 104 3.35 14.69 -2.55
CA THR A 104 2.29 15.00 -3.52
C THR A 104 0.97 15.29 -2.81
N CYS A 105 0.14 16.13 -3.44
CA CYS A 105 -1.24 16.33 -3.00
C CYS A 105 -2.08 15.06 -3.23
N VAL A 106 -3.30 15.04 -2.69
CA VAL A 106 -4.21 13.88 -2.74
C VAL A 106 -4.47 13.46 -4.19
N GLU A 107 -4.82 14.41 -5.05
CA GLU A 107 -5.11 14.18 -6.48
C GLU A 107 -3.97 13.46 -7.22
N HIS A 108 -2.72 13.87 -6.98
CA HIS A 108 -1.56 13.29 -7.65
C HIS A 108 -1.01 12.04 -6.95
N ALA A 109 -1.52 11.70 -5.76
CA ALA A 109 -1.23 10.44 -5.11
C ALA A 109 -2.15 9.32 -5.62
N GLU A 110 -3.43 9.63 -5.89
CA GLU A 110 -4.43 8.65 -6.37
C GLU A 110 -4.17 8.17 -7.79
N GLN A 111 -3.70 9.05 -8.69
CA GLN A 111 -3.42 8.69 -10.10
C GLN A 111 -2.47 7.49 -10.24
N LYS A 112 -1.49 7.36 -9.34
CA LYS A 112 -0.52 6.27 -9.38
C LYS A 112 -1.12 4.92 -8.98
N ALA A 113 -2.18 4.94 -8.17
CA ALA A 113 -2.90 3.73 -7.75
C ALA A 113 -3.86 3.25 -8.84
N ASP A 114 -4.48 4.17 -9.59
CA ASP A 114 -5.39 3.84 -10.69
C ASP A 114 -4.70 3.04 -11.81
N ASP A 115 -3.47 3.42 -12.19
CA ASP A 115 -2.72 2.75 -13.27
C ASP A 115 -2.35 1.29 -12.97
N LEU A 116 -2.39 0.87 -11.70
CA LEU A 116 -2.04 -0.49 -11.27
C LEU A 116 -3.26 -1.41 -11.14
N ARG A 117 -4.47 -0.86 -11.30
CA ARG A 117 -5.69 -1.65 -11.22
C ARG A 117 -5.79 -2.54 -12.46
N PRO A 118 -6.16 -3.82 -12.30
CA PRO A 118 -6.31 -4.70 -13.44
C PRO A 118 -7.37 -4.19 -14.43
N VAL A 119 -7.17 -4.44 -15.73
CA VAL A 119 -8.11 -3.97 -16.77
C VAL A 119 -9.52 -4.55 -16.60
N GLU A 120 -9.65 -5.70 -15.92
CA GLU A 120 -10.95 -6.26 -15.55
C GLU A 120 -11.73 -5.35 -14.57
N GLU A 121 -11.07 -4.53 -13.77
CA GLU A 121 -11.73 -3.61 -12.85
C GLU A 121 -12.46 -2.48 -13.59
N ASP A 122 -11.93 -2.02 -14.74
CA ASP A 122 -12.61 -1.06 -15.60
C ASP A 122 -13.92 -1.63 -16.15
N VAL A 123 -13.91 -2.92 -16.51
CA VAL A 123 -15.09 -3.63 -16.99
C VAL A 123 -16.10 -3.85 -15.85
N LEU A 124 -15.63 -4.18 -14.65
CA LEU A 124 -16.47 -4.40 -13.46
C LEU A 124 -17.06 -3.08 -12.93
N SER A 125 -16.30 -1.98 -12.91
CA SER A 125 -16.80 -0.68 -12.46
C SER A 125 -17.77 -0.05 -13.47
N ALA A 126 -17.56 -0.29 -14.77
CA ALA A 126 -18.51 0.08 -15.81
C ALA A 126 -19.87 -0.64 -15.66
N ASN A 127 -19.86 -1.87 -15.13
CA ASN A 127 -21.06 -2.66 -14.83
C ASN A 127 -21.61 -2.46 -13.41
N SER A 128 -20.99 -1.64 -12.56
CA SER A 128 -21.57 -1.31 -11.23
C SER A 128 -22.81 -0.40 -11.34
N LYS A 129 -23.09 0.15 -12.52
CA LYS A 129 -24.31 0.91 -12.83
C LYS A 129 -25.40 0.07 -13.51
N SER A 130 -25.13 -1.17 -13.90
CA SER A 130 -26.20 -2.12 -14.16
C SER A 130 -26.58 -2.72 -12.82
N ASP A 131 -27.75 -2.31 -12.35
CA ASP A 131 -28.44 -2.83 -11.18
C ASP A 131 -28.84 -4.32 -11.35
N ASP A 132 -27.90 -5.19 -11.76
CA ASP A 132 -28.12 -6.63 -11.97
C ASP A 132 -28.43 -7.35 -10.63
N PHE A 133 -28.13 -6.73 -9.49
CA PHE A 133 -28.55 -7.23 -8.17
C PHE A 133 -30.03 -6.95 -7.88
N LEU A 134 -30.63 -5.89 -8.47
CA LEU A 134 -32.06 -5.58 -8.31
C LEU A 134 -32.94 -6.37 -9.29
N GLU A 135 -32.41 -6.79 -10.44
CA GLU A 135 -33.14 -7.68 -11.38
C GLU A 135 -33.20 -9.13 -10.88
N LEU A 136 -32.30 -9.52 -9.97
CA LEU A 136 -32.34 -10.82 -9.30
C LEU A 136 -33.48 -10.94 -8.28
N GLU A 137 -34.06 -9.84 -7.80
CA GLU A 137 -35.27 -9.86 -6.95
C GLU A 137 -36.54 -10.16 -7.75
N GLU A 138 -36.55 -9.91 -9.07
CA GLU A 138 -37.74 -10.13 -9.91
C GLU A 138 -37.91 -11.60 -10.34
N PHE A 139 -36.81 -12.36 -10.43
CA PHE A 139 -36.83 -13.79 -10.80
C PHE A 139 -36.19 -14.72 -9.75
N GLY A 140 -35.83 -14.18 -8.59
CA GLY A 140 -35.18 -14.89 -7.48
C GLY A 140 -36.11 -15.43 -6.40
N SER A 141 -37.43 -15.50 -6.62
CA SER A 141 -38.27 -16.36 -5.79
C SER A 141 -38.47 -17.69 -6.50
N SER A 142 -38.20 -18.75 -5.76
CA SER A 142 -38.42 -20.16 -6.09
C SER A 142 -39.92 -20.49 -6.32
N ASP A 143 -40.74 -19.56 -6.80
CA ASP A 143 -42.16 -19.76 -7.00
C ASP A 143 -42.44 -20.19 -8.44
N THR A 144 -42.80 -21.46 -8.57
CA THR A 144 -43.24 -21.99 -9.86
C THR A 144 -44.65 -21.47 -10.16
N PRO A 145 -45.06 -21.36 -11.44
CA PRO A 145 -46.41 -20.91 -11.80
C PRO A 145 -47.55 -21.75 -11.20
N GLN A 146 -47.24 -22.96 -10.71
CA GLN A 146 -48.17 -23.86 -10.02
C GLN A 146 -48.52 -23.43 -8.58
N ASP A 147 -47.73 -22.54 -7.96
CA ASP A 147 -47.96 -22.07 -6.59
C ASP A 147 -48.98 -20.91 -6.51
N LYS A 148 -49.46 -20.41 -7.65
CA LYS A 148 -50.42 -19.29 -7.75
C LYS A 148 -51.90 -19.70 -7.85
N SER A 149 -52.22 -20.98 -7.69
CA SER A 149 -53.62 -21.45 -7.69
C SER A 149 -54.09 -21.94 -6.32
N LEU A 150 -54.71 -21.03 -5.57
CA LEU A 150 -55.70 -21.31 -4.52
C LEU A 150 -56.69 -20.15 -4.42
#